data_AF-A0A9X3IWQ1-F1
#
_entry.id   AF-A0A9X3IWQ1-F1
#
_cell.length_a   1.000
_cell.length_b   1.000
_cell.length_c   1.000
_cell.angle_alpha   90.00
_cell.angle_beta   90.00
_cell.angle_gamma   90.00
#
_symmetry.space_group_name_H-M   'P 1'
#
loop_
_entity.id
_entity.type
_entity.pdbx_description
1 polymer ?
#
loop_
_entity_poly.entity_id
_entity_poly.type
_entity_poly.pdbx_seq_one_letter_code
_entity_poly.pdbx_strand_id
1 'polypeptide(L)'
;MLDLKAKLAAAGLVTPEQLAAAERKKAGKPAGKPAAKPAPAAPARPKSGLDVAALKKAGKSEIYDTVRRVVERTRLDPVGGLPSERAEAFHFPTDKGSLGRLTLEPELTPRSPRAGPPSSRT
;
A
#
# COMPACT_ATOMS: atom_id res chain seq x y z
N MET A 1 17.79 2.67 30.22
CA MET A 1 17.17 3.07 28.94
C MET A 1 18.20 2.84 27.84
N LEU A 2 17.88 2.07 26.79
CA LEU A 2 18.86 1.67 25.75
C LEU A 2 18.90 2.68 24.60
N ASP A 3 20.10 3.18 24.31
CA ASP A 3 20.35 4.19 23.26
C ASP A 3 20.03 3.64 21.85
N LEU A 4 19.04 4.24 21.19
CA LEU A 4 18.56 3.84 19.87
C LEU A 4 19.66 3.92 18.80
N LYS A 5 20.56 4.90 18.93
CA LYS A 5 21.72 5.06 18.04
C LYS A 5 22.69 3.87 18.14
N ALA A 6 22.92 3.39 19.36
CA ALA A 6 23.83 2.27 19.60
C ALA A 6 23.30 0.97 18.97
N LYS A 7 21.98 0.73 19.02
CA LYS A 7 21.36 -0.43 18.35
C LYS A 7 21.43 -0.34 16.83
N LEU A 8 21.22 0.83 16.26
CA LEU A 8 21.28 1.04 14.81
C LEU A 8 22.71 0.89 14.28
N ALA A 9 23.71 1.33 15.04
CA ALA A 9 25.11 1.11 14.72
C ALA A 9 25.51 -0.37 14.88
N ALA A 10 25.11 -1.04 15.97
CA ALA A 10 25.40 -2.45 16.20
C ALA A 10 24.76 -3.38 15.17
N ALA A 11 23.61 -3.00 14.61
CA ALA A 11 22.94 -3.71 13.52
C ALA A 11 23.56 -3.45 12.13
N GLY A 12 24.62 -2.63 12.04
CA GLY A 12 25.25 -2.26 10.76
C GLY A 12 24.36 -1.45 9.82
N LEU A 13 23.22 -0.96 10.31
CA LEU A 13 22.22 -0.23 9.51
C LEU A 13 22.62 1.21 9.26
N VAL A 14 23.51 1.76 10.09
CA VAL A 14 23.93 3.16 10.02
C VAL A 14 25.43 3.26 10.29
N THR A 15 26.15 3.93 9.39
CA THR A 15 27.58 4.20 9.59
C THR A 15 27.79 5.42 10.48
N PRO A 16 28.93 5.51 11.21
CA PRO A 16 29.24 6.67 12.04
C PRO A 16 29.23 8.00 11.26
N GLU A 17 29.53 7.96 9.96
CA GLU A 17 29.46 9.12 9.06
C GLU A 17 28.04 9.61 8.82
N GLN A 18 27.08 8.68 8.67
CA GLN A 18 25.66 9.02 8.51
C GLN A 18 25.08 9.63 9.80
N LEU A 19 25.53 9.18 10.97
CA LEU A 19 25.17 9.78 12.26
C LEU A 19 25.75 11.19 12.40
N ALA A 20 27.02 11.40 12.04
CA ALA A 20 27.65 12.71 12.06
C ALA A 20 27.00 13.70 11.07
N ALA A 21 26.62 13.24 9.89
CA ALA A 21 25.90 14.07 8.91
C ALA A 21 24.51 14.49 9.40
N ALA A 22 23.80 13.59 10.10
CA ALA A 22 22.50 13.88 10.68
C ALA A 22 22.58 14.89 11.84
N GLU A 23 23.63 14.84 12.67
CA GLU A 23 23.84 15.81 13.75
C GLU A 23 24.28 17.18 13.21
N ARG A 24 25.13 17.22 12.17
CA ARG A 24 25.51 18.48 11.50
C ARG A 24 24.32 19.17 10.82
N LYS A 25 23.38 18.41 10.25
CA LYS A 25 22.13 18.96 9.68
C LYS A 25 21.20 19.56 10.73
N LYS A 26 21.28 19.14 12.00
CA LYS A 26 20.51 19.75 13.09
C LYS A 26 21.11 21.06 13.60
N ALA A 27 22.43 21.24 13.47
CA ALA A 27 23.13 22.38 14.04
C ALA A 27 23.28 23.60 13.09
N GLY A 28 22.97 23.47 11.80
CA GLY A 28 23.23 24.52 10.82
C GLY A 28 22.03 24.91 9.98
N LYS A 29 21.25 25.90 10.41
CA LYS A 29 20.43 26.70 9.49
C LYS A 29 20.59 28.18 9.83
N PRO A 30 21.36 28.97 9.05
CA PRO A 30 21.41 30.41 9.23
C PRO A 30 20.06 31.02 8.82
N ALA A 31 19.63 32.03 9.57
CA ALA A 31 18.42 32.80 9.34
C ALA A 31 18.55 33.62 8.04
N GLY A 32 17.91 33.15 6.97
CA GLY A 32 17.71 33.88 5.72
C GLY A 32 16.26 34.35 5.59
N LYS A 33 16.09 35.62 5.20
CA LYS A 33 14.87 36.44 5.01
C LYS A 33 13.61 35.70 4.48
N PRO A 34 12.40 36.23 4.78
CA PRO A 34 11.14 35.59 4.43
C PRO A 34 10.89 35.70 2.92
N ALA A 35 11.20 34.64 2.18
CA ALA A 35 10.66 34.45 0.84
C ALA A 35 9.18 34.07 0.96
N ALA A 36 8.36 34.72 0.14
CA ALA A 36 6.92 34.56 0.06
C ALA A 36 6.49 33.09 0.16
N LYS A 37 5.45 32.82 0.98
CA LYS A 37 4.82 31.50 1.12
C LYS A 37 4.58 30.91 -0.27
N PRO A 38 5.27 29.82 -0.66
CA PRO A 38 4.73 28.96 -1.69
C PRO A 38 3.41 28.43 -1.13
N ALA A 39 2.33 28.54 -1.91
CA ALA A 39 1.10 27.82 -1.61
C ALA A 39 1.47 26.34 -1.32
N PRO A 40 0.87 25.70 -0.31
CA PRO A 40 1.21 24.33 0.01
C PRO A 40 1.04 23.49 -1.24
N ALA A 41 2.14 22.92 -1.73
CA ALA A 41 2.14 22.00 -2.83
C ALA A 41 1.09 20.93 -2.50
N ALA A 42 0.10 20.78 -3.38
CA ALA A 42 -0.93 19.77 -3.20
C ALA A 42 -0.21 18.44 -2.92
N PRO A 43 -0.55 17.73 -1.82
CA PRO A 43 0.14 16.51 -1.48
C PRO A 43 0.06 15.58 -2.68
N ALA A 44 1.23 15.08 -3.11
CA ALA A 44 1.33 14.17 -4.23
C ALA A 44 0.32 13.05 -4.00
N ARG A 45 -0.71 12.98 -4.85
CA ARG A 45 -1.79 12.02 -4.67
C ARG A 45 -1.15 10.63 -4.70
N PRO A 46 -1.29 9.83 -3.64
CA PRO A 46 -0.73 8.49 -3.63
C PRO A 46 -1.28 7.69 -4.81
N LYS A 47 -0.48 6.78 -5.37
CA LYS A 47 -0.87 5.97 -6.54
C LYS A 47 -2.15 5.15 -6.30
N SER A 48 -2.40 4.76 -5.05
CA SER A 48 -3.63 4.08 -4.61
C SER A 48 -4.81 5.04 -4.38
N GLY A 49 -4.58 6.35 -4.41
CA GLY A 49 -5.54 7.38 -4.04
C GLY A 49 -5.85 7.47 -2.54
N LEU A 50 -5.17 6.70 -1.68
CA LEU A 50 -5.30 6.71 -0.22
C LEU A 50 -4.03 7.25 0.44
N ASP A 51 -4.13 8.37 1.16
CA ASP A 51 -3.05 8.86 2.02
C ASP A 51 -3.10 8.14 3.38
N VAL A 52 -2.40 7.00 3.46
CA VAL A 52 -2.36 6.16 4.66
C VAL A 52 -1.78 6.91 5.87
N ALA A 53 -0.87 7.86 5.65
CA ALA A 53 -0.26 8.62 6.75
C ALA A 53 -1.24 9.63 7.36
N ALA A 54 -2.06 10.28 6.52
CA ALA A 54 -3.17 11.12 6.97
C ALA A 54 -4.27 10.29 7.65
N LEU A 55 -4.65 9.15 7.05
CA LEU A 55 -5.70 8.29 7.58
C LEU A 55 -5.38 7.68 8.94
N LYS A 56 -4.11 7.38 9.23
CA LYS A 56 -3.69 6.91 10.55
C LYS A 56 -3.91 7.94 11.68
N LYS A 57 -4.04 9.22 11.32
CA LYS A 57 -4.29 10.32 12.27
C LYS A 57 -5.76 10.78 12.26
N ALA A 58 -6.55 10.29 11.31
CA ALA A 58 -7.94 10.66 11.11
C ALA A 58 -8.89 9.90 12.06
N GLY A 59 -10.12 10.41 12.19
CA GLY A 59 -11.18 9.72 12.92
C GLY A 59 -11.67 8.47 12.17
N LYS A 60 -12.24 7.49 12.91
CA LYS A 60 -12.75 6.23 12.29
C LYS A 60 -13.76 6.49 11.16
N SER A 61 -14.67 7.44 11.34
CA SER A 61 -15.65 7.84 10.30
C SER A 61 -14.98 8.31 9.02
N GLU A 62 -13.99 9.19 9.15
CA GLU A 62 -13.23 9.75 8.02
C GLU A 62 -12.43 8.67 7.28
N ILE A 63 -11.91 7.68 8.02
CA ILE A 63 -11.27 6.50 7.42
C ILE A 63 -12.27 5.74 6.55
N TYR A 64 -13.45 5.42 7.09
CA TYR A 64 -14.48 4.70 6.33
C TYR A 64 -14.94 5.46 5.10
N ASP A 65 -15.20 6.76 5.22
CA ASP A 65 -15.65 7.58 4.09
C ASP A 65 -14.59 7.69 3.00
N THR A 66 -13.32 7.85 3.39
CA THR A 66 -12.23 7.94 2.41
C THR A 66 -12.04 6.61 1.69
N VAL A 67 -12.04 5.49 2.42
CA VAL A 67 -11.94 4.16 1.83
C VAL A 67 -13.13 3.90 0.91
N ARG A 68 -14.35 4.23 1.33
CA ARG A 68 -15.57 4.09 0.53
C ARG A 68 -15.46 4.85 -0.80
N ARG A 69 -15.06 6.12 -0.78
CA ARG A 69 -14.87 6.93 -1.99
C ARG A 69 -13.81 6.35 -2.94
N VAL A 70 -12.73 5.81 -2.38
CA VAL A 70 -11.69 5.17 -3.21
C VAL A 70 -12.24 3.93 -3.87
N VAL A 71 -12.92 3.07 -3.10
CA VAL A 71 -13.58 1.86 -3.64
C VAL A 71 -14.58 2.24 -4.72
N GLU A 72 -15.52 3.15 -4.47
CA GLU A 72 -16.52 3.58 -5.46
C GLU A 72 -15.89 4.06 -6.78
N ARG A 73 -14.73 4.73 -6.73
CA ARG A 73 -14.01 5.18 -7.93
C ARG A 73 -13.20 4.08 -8.63
N THR A 74 -12.62 3.13 -7.88
CA THR A 74 -11.72 2.11 -8.44
C THR A 74 -12.40 0.78 -8.71
N ARG A 75 -13.64 0.60 -8.24
CA ARG A 75 -14.42 -0.61 -8.42
C ARG A 75 -14.69 -0.83 -9.91
N LEU A 76 -14.38 -2.03 -10.40
CA LEU A 76 -14.59 -2.41 -11.80
C LEU A 76 -15.86 -3.26 -11.99
N ASP A 77 -16.39 -3.83 -10.90
CA ASP A 77 -17.64 -4.56 -10.87
C ASP A 77 -18.85 -3.63 -10.65
N PRO A 78 -20.05 -4.01 -11.11
CA PRO A 78 -21.25 -3.21 -10.92
C PRO A 78 -21.50 -2.89 -9.45
N VAL A 79 -21.90 -1.64 -9.18
CA VAL A 79 -22.18 -1.15 -7.82
C VAL A 79 -23.23 -2.03 -7.16
N GLY A 80 -22.88 -2.65 -6.04
CA GLY A 80 -23.80 -3.54 -5.30
C GLY A 80 -23.81 -5.00 -5.79
N GLY A 81 -22.89 -5.39 -6.68
CA GLY A 81 -22.67 -6.80 -7.02
C GLY A 81 -22.20 -7.57 -5.79
N LEU A 82 -23.13 -8.15 -5.04
CA LEU A 82 -22.83 -9.24 -4.14
C LEU A 82 -22.54 -10.47 -5.01
N PRO A 83 -21.49 -11.25 -4.70
CA PRO A 83 -21.28 -12.51 -5.40
C PRO A 83 -22.55 -13.37 -5.32
N SER A 84 -22.94 -13.95 -6.44
CA SER A 84 -24.05 -14.90 -6.47
C SER A 84 -23.71 -16.13 -5.62
N GLU A 85 -24.72 -16.89 -5.23
CA GLU A 85 -24.51 -18.16 -4.50
C GLU A 85 -23.68 -19.18 -5.30
N ARG A 86 -23.56 -19.00 -6.61
CA ARG A 86 -22.79 -19.84 -7.52
C ARG A 86 -21.37 -19.32 -7.74
N ALA A 87 -21.02 -18.19 -7.17
CA ALA A 87 -19.70 -17.61 -7.34
C ALA A 87 -18.65 -18.44 -6.61
N GLU A 88 -17.54 -18.73 -7.29
CA GLU A 88 -16.45 -19.53 -6.73
C GLU A 88 -15.33 -18.62 -6.20
N ALA A 89 -14.77 -18.98 -5.04
CA ALA A 89 -13.70 -18.24 -4.40
C ALA A 89 -12.33 -18.87 -4.71
N PHE A 90 -11.51 -18.14 -5.46
CA PHE A 90 -10.14 -18.51 -5.77
C PHE A 90 -9.18 -17.84 -4.79
N HIS A 91 -8.21 -18.62 -4.33
CA HIS A 91 -7.17 -18.15 -3.43
C HIS A 91 -5.82 -18.18 -4.13
N PHE A 92 -5.01 -17.14 -3.96
CA PHE A 92 -3.68 -17.04 -4.58
C PHE A 92 -2.69 -16.38 -3.63
N PRO A 93 -1.40 -16.76 -3.66
CA PRO A 93 -0.37 -16.08 -2.89
C PRO A 93 -0.10 -14.70 -3.48
N THR A 94 0.02 -13.69 -2.62
CA THR A 94 0.47 -12.35 -3.02
C THR A 94 1.99 -12.24 -2.95
N ASP A 95 2.53 -11.20 -3.59
CA ASP A 95 3.94 -10.79 -3.53
C ASP A 95 4.45 -10.56 -2.10
N LYS A 96 3.55 -10.18 -1.18
CA LYS A 96 3.85 -9.95 0.25
C LYS A 96 3.71 -11.20 1.11
N GLY A 97 3.46 -12.37 0.50
CA GLY A 97 3.28 -13.64 1.21
C GLY A 97 1.93 -13.78 1.93
N SER A 98 1.00 -12.83 1.76
CA SER A 98 -0.38 -12.99 2.23
C SER A 98 -1.22 -13.73 1.20
N LEU A 99 -2.31 -14.35 1.63
CA LEU A 99 -3.23 -15.06 0.75
C LEU A 99 -4.31 -14.09 0.25
N GLY A 100 -4.35 -13.83 -1.06
CA GLY A 100 -5.40 -13.07 -1.73
C GLY A 100 -6.61 -13.95 -2.00
N ARG A 101 -7.81 -13.34 -2.04
CA ARG A 101 -9.07 -14.00 -2.39
C ARG A 101 -9.78 -13.23 -3.49
N LEU A 102 -10.15 -13.91 -4.56
CA LEU A 102 -10.94 -13.39 -5.66
C LEU A 102 -12.19 -14.25 -5.81
N THR A 103 -13.36 -13.63 -5.86
CA THR A 103 -14.62 -14.32 -6.11
C THR A 103 -15.05 -14.04 -7.54
N LEU A 104 -15.28 -15.09 -8.33
CA LEU A 104 -15.67 -14.99 -9.73
C LEU A 104 -17.03 -15.62 -9.96
N GLU A 105 -17.86 -14.94 -10.75
CA GLU A 105 -19.08 -15.52 -11.27
C GLU A 105 -18.74 -16.63 -12.29
N PRO A 106 -19.54 -17.70 -12.36
CA PRO A 106 -19.30 -18.81 -13.29
C PRO A 106 -19.28 -18.35 -14.76
N GLU A 107 -20.07 -17.34 -15.11
CA GLU A 107 -20.10 -16.73 -16.45
C GLU A 107 -18.81 -15.98 -16.81
N LEU A 108 -18.06 -15.52 -15.80
CA LEU A 108 -16.78 -14.81 -15.96
C LEU A 108 -15.58 -15.75 -15.89
N THR A 109 -15.80 -17.02 -15.56
CA THR A 109 -14.74 -18.03 -15.60
C THR A 109 -14.61 -18.47 -17.06
N PRO A 110 -13.59 -18.00 -17.82
CA PRO A 110 -13.33 -18.64 -19.09
C PRO A 110 -13.11 -20.11 -18.78
N ARG A 111 -13.81 -21.01 -19.49
CA ARG A 111 -13.53 -22.44 -19.46
C ARG A 111 -12.04 -22.60 -19.80
N SER A 112 -11.19 -22.58 -18.78
CA SER A 112 -9.81 -23.00 -18.91
C SER A 112 -9.91 -24.42 -19.46
N PRO A 113 -9.31 -24.71 -20.62
CA PRO A 113 -9.31 -26.08 -21.11
C PRO A 113 -8.63 -26.88 -20.02
N ARG A 114 -9.43 -27.64 -19.26
CA ARG A 114 -8.96 -28.68 -18.35
C ARG A 114 -7.86 -29.38 -19.12
N ALA A 115 -6.61 -29.23 -18.70
CA ALA A 115 -5.50 -29.96 -19.27
C ALA A 115 -5.90 -31.43 -19.17
N GLY A 116 -6.28 -32.01 -20.31
CA GLY A 116 -6.60 -33.42 -20.40
C GLY A 116 -5.39 -34.21 -19.93
N PRO A 117 -5.60 -35.41 -19.36
CA PRO A 117 -4.47 -36.24 -18.96
C PRO A 117 -3.52 -36.42 -20.15
N PRO A 118 -2.19 -36.40 -19.94
CA PRO A 118 -1.25 -36.61 -21.03
C PRO A 118 -1.57 -37.95 -21.69
N SER A 119 -2.02 -37.91 -22.94
CA SER A 119 -2.17 -39.12 -23.74
C SER A 119 -0.81 -39.79 -23.79
N SER A 120 -0.71 -40.93 -23.12
CA SER A 120 0.39 -41.87 -23.26
C SER A 120 0.49 -42.26 -24.72
N ARG A 121 1.47 -41.68 -25.42
CA ARG A 121 1.86 -42.10 -26.76
C ARG A 121 2.69 -43.37 -26.59
N THR A 122 2.09 -44.50 -26.97
CA THR A 122 2.78 -45.77 -27.29
C THR A 122 3.70 -45.61 -28.48
#